data_AF-A0A957FGR8-F1
#
_entry.id   AF-A0A957FGR8-F1
#
_cell.length_a   1.000
_cell.length_b   1.000
_cell.length_c   1.000
_cell.angle_alpha   90.00
_cell.angle_beta   90.00
_cell.angle_gamma   90.00
#
_symmetry.space_group_name_H-M   'P 1'
#
loop_
_entity.id
_entity.type
_entity.pdbx_description
1 polymer ?
#
loop_
_entity_poly.entity_id
_entity_poly.type
_entity_poly.pdbx_seq_one_letter_code
_entity_poly.pdbx_strand_id
1 'polypeptide(L)'
;VLIEQNSTALPQLGGETAVVVQQDLPVVNQIPAGIRSQLDLPLRILLALGAGIGLAFLVEYLDPTIRERDEIAKLGLPIMGEIPKK
;
A
#
# COMPACT_ATOMS: atom_id res chain seq x y z
N VAL A 1 -18.15 -28.31 27.41
CA VAL A 1 -17.94 -27.74 28.78
C VAL A 1 -19.24 -27.43 29.52
N LEU A 2 -20.01 -26.37 29.19
CA LEU A 2 -21.22 -25.99 29.96
C LEU A 2 -22.36 -27.02 29.96
N ILE A 3 -22.42 -27.87 28.93
CA ILE A 3 -23.41 -28.95 28.82
C ILE A 3 -22.87 -30.25 29.47
N GLU A 4 -21.60 -30.58 29.25
CA GLU A 4 -20.99 -31.85 29.67
C GLU A 4 -20.51 -31.86 31.13
N GLN A 5 -20.18 -30.70 31.71
CA GLN A 5 -19.65 -30.56 33.08
C GLN A 5 -20.44 -29.52 33.88
N ASN A 6 -21.74 -29.49 33.66
CA ASN A 6 -22.68 -28.46 34.12
C ASN A 6 -22.66 -28.25 35.64
N SER A 7 -22.77 -29.31 36.44
CA SER A 7 -22.80 -29.22 37.92
C SER A 7 -21.48 -28.72 38.52
N THR A 8 -20.35 -29.07 37.92
CA THR A 8 -19.02 -28.57 38.31
C THR A 8 -18.80 -27.12 37.86
N ALA A 9 -19.35 -26.75 36.71
CA ALA A 9 -19.25 -25.40 36.15
C ALA A 9 -20.20 -24.39 36.83
N LEU A 10 -21.28 -24.86 37.46
CA LEU A 10 -22.30 -24.04 38.14
C LEU A 10 -22.52 -24.50 39.60
N PRO A 11 -21.47 -24.47 40.45
CA PRO A 11 -21.55 -24.96 41.83
C PRO A 11 -22.55 -24.20 42.70
N GLN A 12 -22.90 -22.95 42.33
CA GLN A 12 -23.92 -22.16 43.03
C GLN A 12 -25.33 -22.77 42.99
N LEU A 13 -25.58 -23.76 42.12
CA LEU A 13 -26.86 -24.48 42.03
C LEU A 13 -26.93 -25.69 42.96
N GLY A 14 -25.98 -25.85 43.89
CA GLY A 14 -26.03 -26.91 44.91
C GLY A 14 -25.89 -28.33 44.35
N GLY A 15 -25.25 -28.48 43.18
CA GLY A 15 -25.08 -29.77 42.50
C GLY A 15 -26.21 -30.13 41.53
N GLU A 16 -27.22 -29.28 41.41
CA GLU A 16 -28.33 -29.46 40.47
C GLU A 16 -27.91 -29.01 39.05
N THR A 17 -28.31 -29.77 38.02
CA THR A 17 -27.95 -29.48 36.62
C THR A 17 -28.79 -28.33 36.06
N ALA A 18 -28.13 -27.26 35.60
CA ALA A 18 -28.82 -26.12 34.98
C ALA A 18 -29.34 -26.46 33.58
N VAL A 19 -30.50 -25.94 33.19
CA VAL A 19 -30.93 -26.00 31.80
C VAL A 19 -30.21 -24.89 31.02
N VAL A 20 -29.07 -25.22 30.42
CA VAL A 20 -28.31 -24.31 29.56
C VAL A 20 -28.82 -24.44 28.14
N VAL A 21 -29.42 -23.39 27.62
CA VAL A 21 -29.89 -23.32 26.23
C VAL A 21 -28.95 -22.41 25.47
N GLN A 22 -28.52 -22.82 24.27
CA GLN A 22 -27.74 -21.95 23.41
C GLN A 22 -28.60 -20.75 23.00
N GLN A 23 -28.21 -19.56 23.44
CA GLN A 23 -29.01 -18.35 23.26
C GLN A 23 -28.79 -17.70 21.89
N ASP A 24 -27.57 -17.83 21.32
CA ASP A 24 -27.25 -17.39 19.97
C ASP A 24 -26.30 -18.37 19.26
N LEU A 25 -26.54 -18.53 17.95
CA LEU A 25 -25.59 -19.21 17.07
C LEU A 25 -24.53 -18.21 16.60
N PRO A 26 -23.24 -18.56 16.61
CA PRO A 26 -22.21 -17.69 16.06
C PRO A 26 -22.43 -17.50 14.56
N VAL A 27 -22.67 -16.26 14.15
CA VAL A 27 -22.86 -15.88 12.75
C VAL A 27 -21.53 -15.31 12.21
N VAL A 28 -21.05 -15.86 11.10
CA VAL A 28 -19.86 -15.33 10.42
C VAL A 28 -20.28 -14.18 9.52
N ASN A 29 -19.87 -12.96 9.89
CA ASN A 29 -20.10 -11.77 9.09
C ASN A 29 -18.87 -11.45 8.23
N GLN A 30 -19.11 -11.17 6.95
CA GLN A 30 -18.07 -10.65 6.07
C GLN A 30 -17.84 -9.17 6.39
N ILE A 31 -16.62 -8.85 6.80
CA ILE A 31 -16.22 -7.47 7.11
C ILE A 31 -15.56 -6.91 5.84
N PRO A 32 -15.95 -5.71 5.36
CA PRO A 32 -15.33 -5.11 4.21
C PRO A 32 -13.84 -4.84 4.45
N ALA A 33 -13.08 -4.79 3.35
CA ALA A 33 -11.65 -4.50 3.39
C ALA A 33 -11.38 -3.17 4.12
N GLY A 34 -10.50 -3.21 5.13
CA GLY A 34 -10.15 -2.04 5.92
C GLY A 34 -9.48 -0.94 5.08
N ILE A 35 -9.53 0.30 5.56
CA ILE A 35 -8.98 1.49 4.88
C ILE A 35 -7.53 1.28 4.42
N ARG A 36 -6.70 0.62 5.26
CA ARG A 36 -5.31 0.29 4.92
C ARG A 36 -5.20 -0.56 3.64
N SER A 37 -6.07 -1.56 3.50
CA SER A 37 -6.09 -2.43 2.31
C SER A 37 -6.51 -1.66 1.06
N GLN A 38 -7.37 -0.65 1.19
CA GLN A 38 -7.82 0.17 0.07
C GLN A 38 -6.73 1.16 -0.38
N LEU A 39 -5.92 1.66 0.57
CA LEU A 39 -4.88 2.65 0.30
C LEU A 39 -3.54 2.04 -0.12
N ASP A 40 -3.29 0.75 0.15
CA ASP A 40 -2.01 0.09 -0.16
C ASP A 40 -1.65 0.20 -1.65
N LEU A 41 -2.58 -0.10 -2.55
CA LEU A 41 -2.32 -0.06 -3.99
C LEU A 41 -2.11 1.37 -4.53
N PRO A 42 -3.01 2.34 -4.29
CA PRO A 42 -2.80 3.72 -4.73
C PRO A 42 -1.50 4.33 -4.21
N LEU A 43 -1.15 4.09 -2.94
CA LEU A 43 0.10 4.60 -2.36
C LEU A 43 1.33 4.01 -3.06
N ARG A 44 1.35 2.71 -3.32
CA ARG A 44 2.46 2.07 -4.05
C ARG A 44 2.65 2.64 -5.44
N ILE A 45 1.56 2.87 -6.17
CA ILE A 45 1.62 3.44 -7.52
C ILE A 45 2.18 4.86 -7.47
N LEU A 46 1.68 5.70 -6.56
CA LEU A 46 2.17 7.08 -6.40
C LEU A 46 3.65 7.12 -6.02
N LEU A 47 4.07 6.25 -5.10
CA LEU A 47 5.47 6.15 -4.70
C LEU A 47 6.35 5.67 -5.85
N ALA A 48 5.92 4.65 -6.60
CA ALA A 48 6.66 4.14 -7.76
C ALA A 48 6.78 5.19 -8.87
N LEU A 49 5.71 5.92 -9.17
CA LEU A 49 5.72 7.01 -10.14
C LEU A 49 6.62 8.16 -9.68
N GLY A 50 6.50 8.60 -8.42
CA GLY A 50 7.34 9.64 -7.86
C GLY A 50 8.82 9.27 -7.88
N ALA A 51 9.15 8.03 -7.49
CA ALA A 51 10.50 7.51 -7.57
C ALA A 51 11.00 7.43 -9.02
N GLY A 52 10.18 6.92 -9.96
CA GLY A 52 10.53 6.83 -11.37
C GLY A 52 10.82 8.18 -12.01
N ILE A 53 9.96 9.18 -11.76
CA ILE A 53 10.16 10.56 -12.22
C ILE A 53 11.43 11.16 -11.61
N GLY A 54 11.62 10.99 -10.29
CA GLY A 54 12.82 11.47 -9.60
C GLY A 54 14.10 10.85 -10.16
N LEU A 55 14.09 9.54 -10.43
CA LEU A 55 15.21 8.84 -11.05
C LEU A 55 15.47 9.30 -12.50
N ALA A 56 14.42 9.54 -13.29
CA ALA A 56 14.58 10.08 -14.64
C ALA A 56 15.26 11.45 -14.63
N PHE A 57 14.83 12.35 -13.74
CA PHE A 57 15.49 13.64 -13.56
C PHE A 57 16.92 13.52 -13.03
N LEU A 58 17.18 12.57 -12.13
CA LEU A 58 18.53 12.34 -11.62
C LEU A 58 19.48 11.88 -12.74
N VAL A 59 19.03 10.96 -13.59
CA VAL A 59 19.80 10.50 -14.76
C VAL A 59 20.06 11.67 -15.71
N GLU A 60 19.03 12.47 -16.00
CA GLU A 60 19.17 13.65 -16.86
C GLU A 60 20.13 14.69 -16.27
N TYR A 61 20.07 14.92 -14.96
CA TYR A 61 20.95 15.88 -14.27
C TYR A 61 22.42 15.43 -14.28
N LEU A 62 22.67 14.13 -14.21
CA LEU A 62 24.02 13.56 -14.22
C LEU A 62 24.54 13.30 -15.65
N ASP A 63 23.72 13.48 -16.68
CA ASP A 63 24.15 13.29 -18.06
C ASP A 63 25.01 14.48 -18.54
N PRO A 64 26.30 14.28 -18.87
CA PRO A 64 27.14 15.35 -19.40
C PRO A 64 26.88 15.65 -20.89
N THR A 65 25.92 14.96 -21.52
CA THR A 65 25.63 15.11 -22.95
C THR A 65 24.92 16.43 -23.22
N ILE A 66 25.44 17.21 -24.18
CA ILE A 66 24.80 18.40 -24.70
C ILE A 66 23.85 18.01 -25.84
N ARG A 67 22.56 18.30 -25.69
CA ARG A 67 21.52 17.93 -26.68
C ARG A 67 20.97 19.13 -27.44
N GLU A 68 21.07 20.33 -26.86
CA GLU A 68 20.48 21.54 -27.45
C GLU A 68 21.53 22.57 -27.87
N ARG A 69 21.23 23.31 -28.93
CA ARG A 69 22.09 24.42 -29.39
C ARG A 69 22.22 25.53 -28.34
N ASP A 70 21.17 25.75 -27.56
CA ASP A 70 21.14 26.79 -26.52
C ASP A 70 22.10 26.43 -25.37
N GLU A 71 22.35 25.14 -25.12
CA GLU A 71 23.36 24.68 -24.17
C GLU A 71 24.77 25.04 -24.66
N ILE A 72 25.08 24.81 -25.95
CA ILE A 72 26.35 25.21 -26.57
C ILE A 72 26.55 26.73 -26.51
N ALA A 73 25.49 27.51 -26.77
CA ALA A 73 25.53 28.96 -26.67
C ALA A 73 25.79 29.44 -25.23
N LYS A 74 25.20 28.79 -24.22
CA LYS A 74 25.46 29.08 -22.79
C LYS A 74 26.89 28.77 -22.38
N LEU A 75 27.54 27.80 -23.03
CA LEU A 75 28.96 27.49 -22.86
C LEU A 75 29.89 28.53 -23.54
N GLY A 76 29.35 29.50 -24.28
CA GLY A 76 30.12 30.55 -24.95
C GLY A 76 30.86 30.06 -26.20
N LEU A 77 30.50 28.89 -26.72
CA LEU A 77 31.13 28.30 -27.90
C LEU A 77 30.42 28.81 -29.18
N PRO A 78 31.17 29.20 -30.23
CA PRO A 78 30.59 29.64 -31.48
C PRO A 78 29.96 28.47 -32.24
N ILE A 79 28.70 28.62 -32.65
CA ILE A 79 27.98 27.62 -33.45
C ILE A 79 28.31 27.85 -34.93
N MET A 80 29.00 26.90 -35.55
CA MET A 80 29.44 26.99 -36.97
C MET A 80 28.35 26.59 -37.98
N GLY A 81 27.32 25.86 -37.54
CA GLY A 81 26.19 25.41 -38.36
C GLY A 81 25.43 24.26 -37.70
N GLU A 82 24.14 24.12 -38.01
CA GLU A 82 23.28 23.04 -37.52
C GLU A 82 22.99 22.04 -38.66
N ILE A 83 23.15 20.74 -38.41
CA ILE A 83 22.79 19.71 -39.39
C ILE A 83 21.28 19.48 -39.27
N PRO A 84 20.48 19.71 -40.33
CA PRO A 84 19.05 19.53 -40.27
C PRO A 84 18.70 18.07 -39.98
N LYS A 85 17.87 17.83 -38.95
CA LYS A 85 17.26 16.52 -38.71
C LYS A 85 16.25 16.25 -39.82
N LYS A 86 16.30 15.05 -40.38
CA LYS A 86 15.44 14.60 -41.47
C LYS A 86 13.97 14.51 -41.02
#